data_AF-X1LRX3-F1
#
_entry.id   AF-X1LRX3-F1
#
_cell.length_a   1.000
_cell.length_b   1.000
_cell.length_c   1.000
_cell.angle_alpha   90.00
_cell.angle_beta   90.00
_cell.angle_gamma   90.00
#
_symmetry.space_group_name_H-M   'P 1'
#
loop_
_entity.id
_entity.type
_entity.pdbx_description
1 polymer ?
#
loop_
_entity_poly.entity_id
_entity_poly.type
_entity_poly.pdbx_seq_one_letter_code
_entity_poly.pdbx_strand_id
1 'polypeptide(L)'
;MYSATCSLEFTLESELLVSRLRKEFRRTKFEVQLPNRAGELLRTNFKEIAKEMGFEEADKLAREVTRILTRQKLRAEAARRDKLVIRAINMLDKLDKFANILSSLIREWYSAHFPELDRLVPEHQPYLKLVLELGSRERFTQAAVKDVTELSDDDA
;
A
#
# COMPACT_ATOMS: atom_id res chain seq x y z
N MET A 1 1.26 57.22 20.38
CA MET A 1 0.25 57.32 19.31
C MET A 1 1.00 57.23 17.99
N TYR A 2 0.98 56.18 17.18
CA TYR A 2 -0.09 55.26 16.80
C TYR A 2 0.43 53.81 16.72
N SER A 3 -0.23 52.87 17.41
CA SER A 3 -0.10 51.44 17.17
C SER A 3 -1.28 50.99 16.31
N ALA A 4 -1.10 50.92 15.00
CA ALA A 4 -2.02 50.21 14.12
C ALA A 4 -1.39 48.86 13.78
N THR A 5 -1.52 47.89 14.68
CA THR A 5 -1.28 46.47 14.34
C THR A 5 -2.46 46.00 13.48
N CYS A 6 -2.44 46.38 12.19
CA CYS A 6 -3.37 45.85 11.21
C CYS A 6 -2.98 44.39 10.94
N SER A 7 -3.73 43.44 11.49
CA SER A 7 -3.58 42.03 11.14
C SER A 7 -4.08 41.83 9.72
N LEU A 8 -3.15 41.70 8.76
CA LEU A 8 -3.49 41.35 7.39
C LEU A 8 -4.00 39.91 7.34
N GLU A 9 -5.16 39.74 6.71
CA GLU A 9 -5.85 38.47 6.52
C GLU A 9 -5.78 38.09 5.04
N PHE A 10 -5.34 36.85 4.77
CA PHE A 10 -5.19 36.33 3.42
C PHE A 10 -5.97 35.02 3.25
N THR A 11 -6.70 34.93 2.15
CA THR A 11 -7.42 33.72 1.74
C THR A 11 -6.62 32.97 0.69
N LEU A 12 -6.45 31.67 0.87
CA LEU A 12 -5.66 30.80 -0.01
C LEU A 12 -6.45 29.53 -0.35
N GLU A 13 -6.19 28.95 -1.51
CA GLU A 13 -6.87 27.73 -1.98
C GLU A 13 -6.10 26.44 -1.65
N SER A 14 -4.91 26.53 -1.06
CA SER A 14 -4.08 25.37 -0.74
C SER A 14 -3.83 25.25 0.75
N GLU A 15 -4.35 24.18 1.34
CA GLU A 15 -4.14 23.84 2.74
C GLU A 15 -2.65 23.63 3.08
N LEU A 16 -1.89 23.03 2.15
CA LEU A 16 -0.46 22.82 2.30
C LEU A 16 0.32 24.13 2.35
N LEU A 17 -0.06 25.13 1.54
CA LEU A 17 0.56 26.45 1.59
C LEU A 17 0.19 27.18 2.88
N VAL A 18 -1.06 27.12 3.31
CA VAL A 18 -1.51 27.75 4.56
C VAL A 18 -0.76 27.16 5.77
N SER A 19 -0.60 25.84 5.82
CA SER A 19 0.13 25.19 6.93
C SER A 19 1.62 25.56 6.97
N ARG A 20 2.25 25.85 5.82
CA ARG A 20 3.63 26.34 5.74
C ARG A 20 3.73 27.82 6.09
N LEU A 21 2.87 28.66 5.50
CA LEU A 21 2.88 30.11 5.70
C LEU A 21 2.52 30.51 7.13
N ARG A 22 1.65 29.76 7.82
CA ARG A 22 1.38 29.96 9.25
C ARG A 22 2.61 29.71 10.13
N LYS A 23 3.50 28.79 9.73
CA LYS A 23 4.75 28.53 10.46
C LYS A 23 5.77 29.65 10.25
N GLU A 24 5.81 30.20 9.04
CA GLU A 24 6.79 31.18 8.60
C GLU A 24 6.40 32.62 9.01
N PHE A 25 5.12 32.97 8.95
CA PHE A 25 4.60 34.30 9.28
C PHE A 25 3.59 34.23 10.43
N ARG A 26 4.02 34.60 11.65
CA ARG A 26 3.20 34.56 12.88
C ARG A 26 2.26 35.76 13.08
N ARG A 27 2.42 36.82 12.27
CA ARG A 27 1.69 38.10 12.41
C ARG A 27 0.51 38.24 11.45
N THR A 28 0.37 37.34 10.49
CA THR A 28 -0.67 37.36 9.45
C THR A 28 -1.59 36.16 9.62
N LYS A 29 -2.90 36.38 9.42
CA LYS A 29 -3.90 35.30 9.46
C LYS A 29 -4.08 34.75 8.05
N PHE A 30 -3.97 33.43 7.91
CA PHE A 30 -4.21 32.73 6.65
C PHE A 30 -5.38 31.77 6.80
N GLU A 31 -6.38 31.93 5.95
CA GLU A 31 -7.56 31.07 5.86
C GLU A 31 -7.57 30.26 4.57
N VAL A 32 -8.13 29.05 4.64
CA VAL A 32 -8.35 28.20 3.45
C VAL A 32 -9.79 28.38 2.99
N GLN A 33 -9.98 28.91 1.79
CA GLN A 33 -11.30 29.04 1.17
C GLN A 33 -11.21 28.56 -0.28
N LEU A 34 -12.04 27.58 -0.65
CA LEU A 34 -12.20 27.12 -2.03
C LEU A 34 -13.69 27.17 -2.42
N PRO A 35 -14.05 27.83 -3.55
CA PRO A 35 -13.20 28.68 -4.40
C PRO A 35 -12.92 30.05 -3.75
N ASN A 36 -11.79 30.66 -4.08
CA ASN A 36 -11.47 32.03 -3.67
C ASN A 36 -11.64 32.98 -4.85
N ARG A 37 -12.17 34.19 -4.60
CA ARG A 37 -12.32 35.26 -5.60
C ARG A 37 -11.00 35.57 -6.32
N ALA A 38 -9.89 35.60 -5.60
CA ALA A 38 -8.57 35.83 -6.19
C ALA A 38 -8.16 34.68 -7.15
N GLY A 39 -8.48 33.44 -6.80
CA GLY A 39 -8.21 32.27 -7.64
C GLY A 39 -9.08 32.22 -8.89
N GLU A 40 -10.35 32.60 -8.79
CA GLU A 40 -11.26 32.71 -9.94
C GLU A 40 -10.82 33.79 -10.93
N LEU A 41 -10.42 34.97 -10.44
CA LEU A 41 -9.90 36.04 -11.29
C LEU A 41 -8.64 35.61 -12.03
N LEU A 42 -7.72 34.92 -11.35
CA LEU A 42 -6.50 34.41 -11.96
C LEU A 42 -6.77 33.35 -13.02
N ARG A 43 -7.73 32.44 -12.80
CA ARG A 43 -8.09 31.40 -13.78
C ARG A 43 -8.79 31.98 -15.01
N THR A 44 -9.64 32.98 -14.82
CA THR A 44 -10.42 33.59 -15.91
C THR A 44 -9.52 34.44 -16.81
N ASN A 45 -8.64 35.25 -16.22
CA ASN A 45 -7.83 36.23 -16.95
C ASN A 45 -6.33 35.88 -16.99
N PHE A 46 -5.99 34.60 -16.84
CA PHE A 46 -4.60 34.13 -16.70
C PHE A 46 -3.65 34.71 -17.77
N LYS A 47 -4.10 34.78 -19.03
CA LYS A 47 -3.29 35.23 -20.16
C LYS A 47 -3.02 36.74 -20.14
N GLU A 48 -3.98 37.53 -19.67
CA GLU A 48 -3.84 38.99 -19.57
C GLU A 48 -2.89 39.33 -18.42
N ILE A 49 -3.10 38.72 -17.27
CA ILE A 49 -2.23 38.87 -16.09
C ILE A 49 -0.80 38.42 -16.42
N ALA A 50 -0.63 37.32 -17.15
CA ALA A 50 0.68 36.85 -17.58
C ALA A 50 1.41 37.88 -18.47
N LYS A 51 0.70 38.52 -19.40
CA LYS A 51 1.25 39.57 -20.26
C LYS A 51 1.62 40.83 -19.47
N GLU A 52 0.76 41.27 -18.56
CA GLU A 52 1.04 42.42 -17.68
C GLU A 52 2.30 42.20 -16.82
N MET A 53 2.53 40.96 -16.40
CA MET A 53 3.70 40.55 -15.62
C MET A 53 4.96 40.31 -16.48
N GLY A 54 4.90 40.52 -17.80
CA GLY A 54 6.03 40.35 -18.71
C GLY A 54 6.29 38.90 -19.17
N PHE A 55 5.36 37.98 -18.94
CA PHE A 55 5.45 36.59 -19.38
C PHE A 55 4.70 36.38 -20.70
N GLU A 56 5.37 36.66 -21.82
CA GLU A 56 4.78 36.50 -23.16
C GLU A 56 4.55 35.03 -23.56
N GLU A 57 5.37 34.10 -23.06
CA GLU A 57 5.31 32.66 -23.40
C GLU A 57 4.62 31.78 -22.33
N ALA A 58 3.67 32.32 -21.57
CA ALA A 58 3.00 31.58 -20.49
C ALA A 58 2.35 30.26 -20.94
N ASP A 59 1.77 30.23 -22.15
CA ASP A 59 1.15 29.02 -22.73
C ASP A 59 2.18 27.89 -22.96
N LYS A 60 3.40 28.23 -23.37
CA LYS A 60 4.48 27.27 -23.60
C LYS A 60 4.99 26.69 -22.28
N LEU A 61 5.20 27.55 -21.28
CA LEU A 61 5.59 27.14 -19.94
C LEU A 61 4.54 26.23 -19.31
N ALA A 62 3.25 26.60 -19.39
CA ALA A 62 2.16 25.77 -18.88
C ALA A 62 2.13 24.38 -19.54
N ARG A 63 2.34 24.33 -20.86
CA ARG A 63 2.42 23.06 -21.60
C ARG A 63 3.62 22.22 -21.17
N GLU A 64 4.77 22.83 -20.96
CA GLU A 64 5.98 22.14 -20.50
C GLU A 64 5.81 21.56 -19.09
N VAL A 65 5.32 22.37 -18.15
CA VAL A 65 5.02 21.93 -16.79
C VAL A 65 4.03 20.77 -16.81
N THR A 66 2.96 20.88 -17.60
CA THR A 66 1.96 19.80 -17.76
C THR A 66 2.61 18.52 -18.27
N ARG A 67 3.51 18.62 -19.24
CA ARG A 67 4.24 17.46 -19.78
C ARG A 67 5.13 16.81 -18.73
N ILE A 68 5.88 17.59 -17.96
CA ILE A 68 6.76 17.10 -16.88
C ILE A 68 5.94 16.39 -15.80
N LEU A 69 4.88 17.05 -15.31
CA LEU A 69 4.00 16.48 -14.28
C LEU A 69 3.33 15.18 -14.75
N THR A 70 2.86 15.16 -15.99
CA THR A 70 2.24 13.95 -16.57
C THR A 70 3.25 12.81 -16.65
N ARG A 71 4.47 13.08 -17.12
CA ARG A 71 5.53 12.07 -17.20
C ARG A 71 5.93 11.55 -15.82
N GLN A 72 6.00 12.42 -14.80
CA GLN A 72 6.28 12.01 -13.43
C GLN A 72 5.18 11.11 -12.87
N LYS A 73 3.90 11.48 -13.05
CA LYS A 73 2.76 10.65 -12.64
C LYS A 73 2.76 9.29 -13.34
N LEU A 74 2.97 9.25 -14.65
CA LEU A 74 3.06 8.00 -15.41
C LEU A 74 4.19 7.09 -14.91
N ARG A 75 5.38 7.66 -14.65
CA ARG A 75 6.50 6.90 -14.08
C ARG A 75 6.19 6.38 -12.68
N ALA A 76 5.53 7.19 -11.85
CA ALA A 76 5.15 6.78 -10.50
C ALA A 76 4.15 5.61 -10.52
N GLU A 77 3.13 5.67 -11.39
CA GLU A 77 2.14 4.59 -11.53
C GLU A 77 2.74 3.33 -12.18
N ALA A 78 3.58 3.47 -13.21
CA ALA A 78 4.28 2.33 -13.80
C ALA A 78 5.16 1.62 -12.76
N ALA A 79 5.96 2.39 -12.00
CA ALA A 79 6.80 1.83 -10.94
C ALA A 79 6.01 1.21 -9.79
N ARG A 80 4.76 1.63 -9.54
CA ARG A 80 3.90 0.99 -8.52
C ARG A 80 3.51 -0.41 -8.94
N ARG A 81 3.14 -0.62 -10.20
CA ARG A 81 2.76 -1.94 -10.71
C ARG A 81 3.90 -2.94 -10.59
N ASP A 82 5.11 -2.57 -10.99
CA ASP A 82 6.28 -3.46 -10.92
C ASP A 82 6.65 -3.81 -9.47
N LYS A 83 6.53 -2.83 -8.56
CA LYS A 83 6.75 -3.07 -7.13
C LYS A 83 5.77 -4.08 -6.54
N LEU A 84 4.52 -4.11 -7.00
CA LEU A 84 3.54 -5.10 -6.54
C LEU A 84 3.92 -6.51 -6.99
N VAL A 85 4.39 -6.67 -8.22
CA VAL A 85 4.87 -7.97 -8.75
C VAL A 85 6.07 -8.46 -7.93
N ILE A 86 7.08 -7.60 -7.73
CA ILE A 86 8.25 -7.94 -6.92
C ILE A 86 7.85 -8.29 -5.48
N ARG A 87 6.90 -7.54 -4.89
CA ARG A 87 6.39 -7.84 -3.55
C ARG A 87 5.66 -9.19 -3.50
N ALA A 88 4.85 -9.52 -4.51
CA ALA A 88 4.12 -10.78 -4.58
C ALA A 88 5.06 -11.99 -4.63
N ILE A 89 6.11 -11.93 -5.46
CA ILE A 89 7.12 -13.00 -5.56
C ILE A 89 7.82 -13.19 -4.21
N ASN A 90 8.31 -12.09 -3.60
CA ASN A 90 8.94 -12.16 -2.28
C ASN A 90 7.98 -12.65 -1.17
N MET A 91 6.67 -12.43 -1.33
CA MET A 91 5.66 -12.89 -0.38
C MET A 91 5.46 -14.40 -0.51
N LEU A 92 5.46 -14.93 -1.74
CA LEU A 92 5.36 -16.37 -2.00
C LEU A 92 6.54 -17.11 -1.33
N ASP A 93 7.77 -16.65 -1.55
CA ASP A 93 8.96 -17.25 -0.92
C ASP A 93 8.91 -17.23 0.62
N LYS A 94 8.30 -16.18 1.19
CA LYS A 94 8.10 -16.08 2.63
C LYS A 94 7.02 -17.05 3.11
N LEU A 95 5.91 -17.16 2.38
CA LEU A 95 4.83 -18.09 2.71
C LEU A 95 5.33 -19.53 2.71
N ASP A 96 6.17 -19.91 1.75
CA ASP A 96 6.77 -21.26 1.71
C ASP A 96 7.62 -21.54 2.96
N LYS A 97 8.45 -20.56 3.37
CA LYS A 97 9.23 -20.68 4.62
C LYS A 97 8.33 -20.76 5.85
N PHE A 98 7.27 -19.95 5.91
CA PHE A 98 6.31 -20.00 7.01
C PHE A 98 5.54 -21.33 7.04
N ALA A 99 5.13 -21.86 5.89
CA ALA A 99 4.45 -23.15 5.80
C ALA A 99 5.32 -24.29 6.32
N ASN A 100 6.61 -24.28 6.00
CA ASN A 100 7.57 -25.26 6.53
C ASN A 100 7.71 -25.14 8.06
N ILE A 101 7.89 -23.92 8.59
CA ILE A 101 7.99 -23.70 10.03
C ILE A 101 6.71 -24.16 10.75
N LEU A 102 5.53 -23.80 10.23
CA LEU A 102 4.24 -24.22 10.79
C LEU A 102 4.10 -25.74 10.75
N SER A 103 4.51 -26.39 9.66
CA SER A 103 4.48 -27.85 9.54
C SER A 103 5.36 -28.52 10.59
N SER A 104 6.56 -28.00 10.83
CA SER A 104 7.44 -28.50 11.89
C SER A 104 6.85 -28.30 13.29
N LEU A 105 6.24 -27.13 13.56
CA LEU A 105 5.59 -26.85 14.85
C LEU A 105 4.39 -27.78 15.11
N ILE A 106 3.56 -28.03 14.09
CA ILE A 106 2.43 -28.95 14.21
C ILE A 106 2.93 -30.38 14.45
N ARG A 107 4.00 -30.80 13.76
CA ARG A 107 4.65 -32.10 13.98
C ARG A 107 5.17 -32.24 15.41
N GLU A 108 5.83 -31.22 15.94
CA GLU A 108 6.32 -31.24 17.32
C GLU A 108 5.17 -31.33 18.33
N TRP A 109 4.13 -30.53 18.15
CA TRP A 109 2.94 -30.54 19.01
C TRP A 109 2.22 -31.89 18.99
N TYR A 110 1.99 -32.45 17.81
CA TYR A 110 1.27 -33.72 17.65
C TYR A 110 2.14 -34.93 18.05
N SER A 111 3.47 -34.84 17.93
CA SER A 111 4.39 -35.88 18.41
C SER A 111 4.31 -36.11 19.92
N ALA A 112 3.86 -35.11 20.70
CA ALA A 112 3.57 -35.30 22.12
C ALA A 112 2.40 -36.28 22.38
N HIS A 113 1.47 -36.40 21.43
CA HIS A 113 0.34 -37.32 21.50
C HIS A 113 0.65 -38.66 20.80
N PHE A 114 1.25 -38.62 19.61
CA PHE A 114 1.50 -39.80 18.78
C PHE A 114 2.87 -39.72 18.06
N PRO A 115 3.98 -40.05 18.76
CA PRO A 115 5.34 -39.89 18.23
C PRO A 115 5.70 -40.88 17.11
N GLU A 116 4.94 -41.99 16.99
CA GLU A 116 5.16 -43.00 15.95
C GLU A 116 4.87 -42.46 14.54
N LEU A 117 3.90 -41.54 14.41
CA LEU A 117 3.52 -40.96 13.12
C LEU A 117 4.63 -40.11 12.49
N ASP A 118 5.38 -39.38 13.31
CA ASP A 118 6.46 -38.50 12.83
C ASP A 118 7.58 -39.27 12.14
N ARG A 119 7.84 -40.51 12.59
CA ARG A 119 8.82 -41.43 12.00
C ARG A 119 8.33 -42.09 10.73
N LEU A 120 7.02 -42.28 10.58
CA LEU A 120 6.41 -43.00 9.46
C LEU A 120 6.22 -42.12 8.22
N VAL A 121 5.86 -40.84 8.43
CA VAL A 121 5.55 -39.92 7.31
C VAL A 121 6.52 -38.75 7.32
N PRO A 122 7.60 -38.79 6.51
CA PRO A 122 8.63 -37.74 6.52
C PRO A 122 8.14 -36.42 5.88
N GLU A 123 7.18 -36.47 4.96
CA GLU A 123 6.69 -35.29 4.24
C GLU A 123 5.63 -34.51 5.03
N HIS A 124 5.68 -33.17 4.94
CA HIS A 124 4.80 -32.28 5.71
C HIS A 124 3.34 -32.31 5.26
N GLN A 125 3.07 -32.26 3.95
CA GLN A 125 1.70 -32.24 3.43
C GLN A 125 0.87 -33.48 3.81
N PRO A 126 1.31 -34.72 3.51
CA PRO A 126 0.54 -35.91 3.87
C PRO A 126 0.42 -36.07 5.38
N TYR A 127 1.45 -35.69 6.16
CA TYR A 127 1.38 -35.69 7.62
C TYR A 127 0.23 -34.81 8.12
N LEU A 128 0.14 -33.57 7.63
CA LEU A 128 -0.90 -32.63 8.05
C LEU A 128 -2.29 -33.10 7.64
N LYS A 129 -2.46 -33.67 6.43
CA LYS A 129 -3.72 -34.26 5.98
C LYS A 129 -4.18 -35.39 6.91
N LEU A 130 -3.27 -36.32 7.24
CA LEU A 130 -3.58 -37.44 8.14
C LEU A 130 -3.96 -36.98 9.55
N VAL A 131 -3.27 -35.97 10.08
CA VAL A 131 -3.58 -35.39 11.40
C VAL A 131 -4.96 -34.72 11.39
N LEU A 132 -5.32 -34.05 10.30
CA LEU A 132 -6.60 -33.36 10.17
C LEU A 132 -7.79 -34.31 10.05
N GLU A 133 -7.67 -35.38 9.25
CA GLU A 133 -8.75 -36.34 9.00
C GLU A 133 -8.91 -37.37 10.12
N LEU A 134 -7.81 -37.97 10.57
CA LEU A 134 -7.86 -39.10 11.51
C LEU A 134 -7.85 -38.62 12.96
N GLY A 135 -7.09 -37.57 13.27
CA GLY A 135 -7.07 -36.93 14.59
C GLY A 135 -6.53 -37.84 15.71
N SER A 136 -7.34 -38.74 16.27
CA SER A 136 -6.98 -39.60 17.40
C SER A 136 -6.30 -40.90 16.97
N ARG A 137 -5.38 -41.43 17.78
CA ARG A 137 -4.63 -42.68 17.49
C ARG A 137 -5.53 -43.86 17.13
N GLU A 138 -6.66 -44.01 17.79
CA GLU A 138 -7.60 -45.13 17.59
C GLU A 138 -8.23 -45.16 16.18
N ARG A 139 -8.26 -44.02 15.49
CA ARG A 139 -8.82 -43.91 14.14
C ARG A 139 -7.83 -44.25 13.04
N PHE A 140 -6.56 -44.43 13.37
CA PHE A 140 -5.54 -44.89 12.42
C PHE A 140 -5.71 -46.39 12.11
N THR A 141 -6.74 -46.70 11.31
CA THR A 141 -6.99 -48.05 10.77
C THR A 141 -6.51 -48.14 9.33
N GLN A 142 -6.10 -49.32 8.87
CA GLN A 142 -5.55 -49.54 7.52
C GLN A 142 -6.50 -49.09 6.39
N ALA A 143 -7.82 -49.20 6.60
CA ALA A 143 -8.83 -48.68 5.67
C ALA A 143 -8.84 -47.14 5.66
N ALA A 144 -8.93 -46.52 6.84
CA ALA A 144 -9.00 -45.07 6.96
C ALA A 144 -7.74 -44.35 6.45
N VAL A 145 -6.55 -44.96 6.56
CA VAL A 145 -5.32 -44.43 5.96
C VAL A 145 -5.39 -44.50 4.44
N LYS A 146 -5.87 -45.61 3.86
CA LYS A 146 -6.04 -45.73 2.40
C LYS A 146 -7.01 -44.68 1.87
N ASP A 147 -8.14 -44.47 2.52
CA ASP A 147 -9.14 -43.48 2.11
C ASP A 147 -8.53 -42.07 2.02
N VAL A 148 -7.72 -41.66 3.00
CA VAL A 148 -7.03 -40.35 3.00
C VAL A 148 -5.93 -40.27 1.92
N THR A 149 -5.31 -41.40 1.59
CA THR A 149 -4.25 -41.43 0.56
C THR A 149 -4.84 -41.37 -0.85
N GLU A 150 -5.97 -42.04 -1.09
CA GLU A 150 -6.67 -42.01 -2.39
C GLU A 150 -7.25 -40.62 -2.71
N LEU A 151 -7.66 -39.86 -1.69
CA LEU A 151 -8.03 -38.44 -1.82
C LEU A 151 -6.86 -37.53 -2.24
N SER A 152 -5.62 -38.02 -2.23
CA SER A 152 -4.43 -37.22 -2.55
C SER A 152 -4.12 -37.18 -4.05
N ASP A 153 -4.61 -38.13 -4.84
CA ASP A 153 -4.24 -38.29 -6.25
C ASP A 153 -5.14 -37.49 -7.22
N ASP A 154 -6.27 -36.95 -6.75
CA ASP A 154 -7.25 -36.20 -7.57
C ASP A 154 -6.94 -34.69 -7.71
N ASP A 155 -5.92 -34.16 -7.02
CA ASP A 155 -5.59 -32.72 -6.99
C ASP A 155 -4.40 -32.32 -7.91
N ALA A 156 -4.00 -33.16 -8.88
CA ALA A 156 -2.91 -32.88 -9.82
C ALA A 156 -3.36 -32.23 -11.14
#